data_AF-A0A3M0MAX5-F1
#
_entry.id   AF-A0A3M0MAX5-F1
#
_cell.length_a   1.000
_cell.length_b   1.000
_cell.length_c   1.000
_cell.angle_alpha   90.00
_cell.angle_beta   90.00
_cell.angle_gamma   90.00
#
_symmetry.space_group_name_H-M   'P 1'
#
loop_
_entity.id
_entity.type
_entity.pdbx_description
1 polymer ?
#
loop_
_entity_poly.entity_id
_entity_poly.type
_entity_poly.pdbx_seq_one_letter_code
_entity_poly.pdbx_strand_id
1 'polypeptide(L)'
;MERSNMMIFFAVLVGVVAGPLLALATRSPAQRKGFAKREEKFRQGIGRDPNRALFGPHKLFWWNALFWGVLFATIFAVIGQMGPR
;
A
#
# COMPACT_ATOMS: atom_id res chain seq x y z
N MET A 1 11.89 28.48 -0.88
CA MET A 1 11.41 27.17 -1.37
C MET A 1 9.89 27.29 -1.47
N GLU A 2 9.31 27.19 -2.65
CA GLU A 2 7.87 27.38 -2.85
C GLU A 2 7.05 26.36 -2.04
N ARG A 3 5.89 26.78 -1.52
CA ARG A 3 4.97 25.93 -0.71
C ARG A 3 4.67 24.60 -1.40
N SER A 4 4.53 24.62 -2.72
CA SER A 4 4.32 23.43 -3.56
C SER A 4 5.48 22.42 -3.46
N ASN A 5 6.72 22.89 -3.58
CA ASN A 5 7.91 22.03 -3.51
C ASN A 5 8.07 21.41 -2.11
N MET A 6 7.73 22.14 -1.06
CA MET A 6 7.72 21.62 0.31
C MET A 6 6.67 20.52 0.49
N MET A 7 5.46 20.70 -0.04
CA MET A 7 4.39 19.69 0.05
C MET A 7 4.72 18.41 -0.72
N ILE A 8 5.31 18.54 -1.92
CA ILE A 8 5.79 17.38 -2.70
C ILE A 8 6.87 16.63 -1.94
N PHE A 9 7.83 17.34 -1.35
CA PHE A 9 8.89 16.73 -0.55
C PHE A 9 8.33 15.95 0.66
N PHE A 10 7.39 16.55 1.41
CA PHE A 10 6.73 15.86 2.52
C PHE A 10 5.93 14.63 2.07
N ALA A 11 5.21 14.73 0.95
CA ALA A 11 4.48 13.59 0.39
C ALA A 11 5.41 12.42 0.04
N VAL A 12 6.56 12.71 -0.57
CA VAL A 12 7.59 11.70 -0.86
C VAL A 12 8.13 11.09 0.43
N LEU A 13 8.47 11.89 1.44
CA LEU A 13 8.93 11.39 2.73
C LEU A 13 7.92 10.44 3.40
N VAL A 14 6.65 10.83 3.42
CA VAL A 14 5.57 9.98 3.97
C VAL A 14 5.49 8.67 3.19
N GLY A 15 5.54 8.70 1.85
CA GLY A 15 5.55 7.48 1.04
C GLY A 15 6.73 6.56 1.36
N VAL A 16 7.93 7.12 1.50
CA VAL A 16 9.17 6.37 1.82
C VAL A 16 9.08 5.69 3.19
N VAL A 17 8.42 6.29 4.17
CA VAL A 17 8.24 5.71 5.52
C VAL A 17 7.06 4.74 5.55
N ALA A 18 5.90 5.13 5.01
CA ALA A 18 4.67 4.35 5.05
C ALA A 18 4.79 3.06 4.23
N GLY A 19 5.48 3.10 3.07
CA GLY A 19 5.65 1.95 2.18
C GLY A 19 6.24 0.73 2.89
N PRO A 20 7.47 0.81 3.44
CA PRO A 20 8.09 -0.27 4.19
C PRO A 20 7.27 -0.72 5.41
N LEU A 21 6.72 0.22 6.19
CA LEU A 21 5.91 -0.11 7.36
C LEU A 21 4.67 -0.96 7.00
N LEU A 22 3.93 -0.55 5.98
CA LEU A 22 2.76 -1.28 5.52
C LEU A 22 3.14 -2.59 4.81
N ALA A 23 4.26 -2.62 4.08
CA ALA A 23 4.80 -3.85 3.53
C ALA A 23 5.12 -4.87 4.63
N LEU A 24 5.68 -4.45 5.76
CA LEU A 24 5.87 -5.32 6.93
C LEU A 24 4.52 -5.81 7.48
N ALA A 25 3.55 -4.91 7.63
CA ALA A 25 2.20 -5.26 8.10
C ALA A 25 1.51 -6.32 7.22
N THR A 26 1.70 -6.25 5.89
CA THR A 26 1.15 -7.25 4.96
C THR A 26 1.75 -8.66 5.13
N ARG A 27 2.92 -8.79 5.77
CA ARG A 27 3.57 -10.09 6.03
C ARG A 27 3.18 -10.72 7.37
N SER A 28 2.35 -10.04 8.15
CA SER A 28 1.89 -10.52 9.46
C SER A 28 1.16 -11.87 9.39
N PRO A 29 1.16 -12.66 10.48
CA PRO A 29 0.44 -13.94 10.52
C PRO A 29 -1.05 -13.80 10.23
N ALA A 30 -1.68 -12.72 10.70
CA ALA A 30 -3.09 -12.44 10.44
C ALA A 30 -3.39 -12.27 8.94
N GLN A 31 -2.56 -11.52 8.22
CA GLN A 31 -2.71 -11.30 6.79
C GLN A 31 -2.51 -12.59 5.98
N ARG A 32 -1.53 -13.42 6.37
CA ARG A 32 -1.30 -14.74 5.75
C ARG A 32 -2.50 -15.67 5.96
N LYS A 33 -3.04 -15.74 7.17
CA LYS A 33 -4.27 -16.53 7.47
C LYS A 33 -5.46 -16.04 6.65
N GLY A 34 -5.65 -14.72 6.55
CA GLY A 34 -6.70 -14.14 5.73
C GLY A 34 -6.56 -14.48 4.25
N PHE A 35 -5.33 -14.47 3.72
CA PHE A 35 -5.03 -14.87 2.35
C PHE A 35 -5.34 -16.35 2.10
N ALA A 36 -4.86 -17.26 2.97
CA ALA A 36 -5.14 -18.69 2.87
C ALA A 36 -6.65 -18.99 2.86
N LYS A 37 -7.43 -18.29 3.71
CA LYS A 37 -8.90 -18.42 3.72
C LYS A 37 -9.54 -17.97 2.41
N ARG A 38 -9.04 -16.89 1.79
CA ARG A 38 -9.54 -16.44 0.47
C ARG A 38 -9.16 -17.42 -0.63
N GLU A 39 -7.96 -18.01 -0.55
CA GLU A 39 -7.49 -19.00 -1.52
C GLU A 39 -8.28 -20.31 -1.41
N GLU A 40 -8.61 -20.77 -0.21
CA GLU A 40 -9.52 -21.89 0.01
C GLU A 40 -10.90 -21.63 -0.57
N LYS A 41 -11.50 -20.46 -0.30
CA LYS A 41 -12.78 -20.07 -0.89
C LYS A 41 -12.72 -20.04 -2.42
N PHE A 42 -11.65 -19.49 -2.99
CA PHE A 42 -11.48 -19.46 -4.44
C PHE A 42 -11.38 -20.87 -5.04
N ARG A 43 -10.65 -21.79 -4.37
CA ARG A 43 -10.58 -23.21 -4.78
C ARG A 43 -11.94 -23.92 -4.72
N GLN A 44 -12.85 -23.47 -3.87
CA GLN A 44 -14.23 -23.95 -3.79
C GLN A 44 -15.16 -23.28 -4.84
N GLY A 45 -14.62 -22.44 -5.73
CA GLY A 45 -15.39 -21.71 -6.75
C GLY A 45 -16.04 -20.43 -6.24
N ILE A 46 -15.69 -19.94 -5.05
CA ILE A 46 -16.30 -18.78 -4.41
C ILE A 46 -15.35 -17.58 -4.44
N GLY A 47 -15.78 -16.52 -5.13
CA GLY A 47 -15.09 -15.22 -5.13
C GLY A 47 -13.97 -15.10 -6.18
N ARG A 48 -13.16 -14.05 -6.06
CA ARG A 48 -12.09 -13.71 -7.01
C ARG A 48 -10.77 -14.34 -6.58
N ASP A 49 -9.93 -14.69 -7.57
CA ASP A 49 -8.58 -15.19 -7.34
C ASP A 49 -7.75 -14.21 -6.50
N PRO A 50 -7.35 -14.58 -5.27
CA PRO A 50 -6.58 -13.71 -4.40
C PRO A 50 -5.13 -13.49 -4.90
N ASN A 51 -4.59 -14.33 -5.77
CA ASN A 51 -3.25 -14.17 -6.36
C ASN A 51 -3.17 -13.03 -7.38
N ARG A 52 -4.33 -12.65 -7.96
CA ARG A 52 -4.46 -11.50 -8.87
C ARG A 52 -4.51 -10.16 -8.14
N ALA A 53 -4.55 -10.15 -6.80
CA ALA A 53 -4.51 -8.90 -6.06
C ALA A 53 -3.17 -8.18 -6.27
N LEU A 54 -3.22 -6.83 -6.32
CA LEU A 54 -2.05 -5.99 -6.57
C LEU A 54 -1.07 -5.96 -5.39
N PHE A 55 -1.54 -6.22 -4.19
CA PHE A 55 -0.75 -6.26 -2.97
C PHE A 55 -1.19 -7.44 -2.08
N GLY A 56 -0.32 -7.83 -1.15
CA GLY A 56 -0.65 -8.84 -0.14
C GLY A 56 0.52 -9.73 0.25
N PRO A 57 0.30 -10.70 1.16
CA PRO A 57 1.38 -11.53 1.70
C PRO A 57 2.06 -12.45 0.66
N HIS A 58 1.40 -12.69 -0.48
CA HIS A 58 1.90 -13.51 -1.58
C HIS A 58 2.81 -12.72 -2.55
N LYS A 59 2.90 -11.39 -2.43
CA LYS A 59 3.80 -10.56 -3.22
C LYS A 59 5.14 -10.35 -2.50
N LEU A 60 6.16 -10.01 -3.28
CA LEU A 60 7.48 -9.61 -2.78
C LEU A 60 7.36 -8.39 -1.87
N PHE A 61 8.23 -8.31 -0.85
CA PHE A 61 8.25 -7.18 0.08
C PHE A 61 8.40 -5.85 -0.65
N TRP A 62 9.37 -5.76 -1.58
CA TRP A 62 9.62 -4.54 -2.36
C TRP A 62 8.42 -4.11 -3.19
N TRP A 63 7.64 -5.07 -3.72
CA TRP A 63 6.42 -4.75 -4.46
C TRP A 63 5.35 -4.12 -3.56
N ASN A 64 5.10 -4.70 -2.38
CA ASN A 64 4.18 -4.11 -1.41
C ASN A 64 4.68 -2.74 -0.92
N ALA A 65 5.99 -2.59 -0.69
CA ALA A 65 6.57 -1.34 -0.22
C ALA A 65 6.43 -0.21 -1.25
N LEU A 66 6.70 -0.51 -2.51
CA LEU A 66 6.49 0.43 -3.61
C LEU A 66 5.00 0.77 -3.77
N PHE A 67 4.13 -0.24 -3.78
CA PHE A 67 2.69 -0.02 -3.93
C PHE A 67 2.13 0.90 -2.85
N TRP A 68 2.40 0.59 -1.58
CA TRP A 68 1.95 1.42 -0.46
C TRP A 68 2.62 2.79 -0.43
N GLY A 69 3.92 2.85 -0.72
CA GLY A 69 4.67 4.11 -0.72
C GLY A 69 4.15 5.09 -1.78
N VAL A 70 3.92 4.62 -3.01
CA VAL A 70 3.36 5.44 -4.09
C VAL A 70 1.92 5.84 -3.77
N LEU A 71 1.10 4.92 -3.26
CA LEU A 71 -0.28 5.23 -2.89
C LEU A 71 -0.34 6.34 -1.84
N PHE A 72 0.43 6.22 -0.76
CA PHE A 72 0.45 7.23 0.30
C PHE A 72 1.09 8.54 -0.13
N ALA A 73 2.19 8.50 -0.90
CA ALA A 73 2.77 9.73 -1.46
C ALA A 73 1.74 10.46 -2.34
N THR A 74 0.98 9.74 -3.16
CA THR A 74 -0.05 10.34 -4.03
C THR A 74 -1.18 10.96 -3.21
N ILE A 75 -1.68 10.25 -2.19
CA ILE A 75 -2.73 10.76 -1.29
C ILE A 75 -2.26 12.05 -0.61
N PHE A 76 -1.06 12.07 -0.05
CA PHE A 76 -0.54 13.24 0.66
C PHE A 76 -0.20 14.40 -0.28
N ALA A 77 0.25 14.12 -1.51
CA ALA A 77 0.46 15.15 -2.52
C ALA A 77 -0.86 15.84 -2.90
N VAL A 78 -1.94 15.06 -3.10
CA VAL A 78 -3.27 15.60 -3.43
C VAL A 78 -3.84 16.40 -2.26
N ILE A 79 -3.78 15.86 -1.03
CA ILE A 79 -4.25 16.58 0.16
C ILE A 79 -3.46 17.87 0.39
N GLY A 80 -2.14 17.83 0.22
CA GLY A 80 -1.27 19.00 0.38
C GLY A 80 -1.57 20.13 -0.59
N GLN A 81 -2.14 19.82 -1.77
CA GLN A 81 -2.58 20.80 -2.75
C GLN A 81 -3.98 21.37 -2.45
N MET A 82 -4.81 20.67 -1.68
CA MET A 82 -6.16 21.08 -1.28
C MET A 82 -6.22 21.89 0.03
N GLY A 83 -5.10 22.01 0.75
CA GLY A 83 -5.03 22.82 1.97
C GLY A 83 -5.29 24.31 1.70
N PRO A 84 -5.92 25.05 2.63
CA PRO A 84 -6.25 26.46 2.43
C PRO A 84 -5.00 27.28 2.07
N ARG A 85 -5.12 28.11 1.02
CA ARG A 85 -4.07 29.01 0.54
C ARG A 85 -3.74 30.05 1.59
#